data_AF-A0A8J4WXA1-F1
#
_entry.id   AF-A0A8J4WXA1-F1
#
_cell.length_a   1.000
_cell.length_b   1.000
_cell.length_c   1.000
_cell.angle_alpha   90.00
_cell.angle_beta   90.00
_cell.angle_gamma   90.00
#
_symmetry.space_group_name_H-M   'P 1'
#
loop_
_entity.id
_entity.type
_entity.pdbx_description
1 polymer ?
#
loop_
_entity_poly.entity_id
_entity_poly.type
_entity_poly.pdbx_seq_one_letter_code
_entity_poly.pdbx_strand_id
1 'polypeptide(L)'
;MTKTSLFCGISLRWLVQLIACICLIFPTVTHSVSAQEVTLREERPIVITGEEVPSAYGAPPGLSRSRFSNTTQAYVLPPWAFFFGELFEGQGLRHGPPDYLFTQEIEMGLPYRFNIAAETELERFNGGGGVQTVSLEARWALADWNKIPLNPTLFAEYKFGVGTIRHEEVPPPPGGGGEEEEEEEGGPPKVPDAYEVRLLLAQDFFERVEWAMNWFFEKENTGDRGREWGFSQAAMMPVLLPNERLKVGIEMLYKNVTTKDTRGDAVNSFVIGPTVAWKPTAQTRLDISPLFGCTHDSPVADVFVAFSWLFGGERGEAEAPVSSRFRYLSKVSPSDKDADKEMKQVAPPPCPEWYGDNEWNVNIWGTYAFTNTEYNPNLWLVDVVQSTSEGHPVLGTYDRYIGGDHAWGGGGDIKYFFHRYFGVGIEGFALDASKNGFNIFEDPTIPIFTTEKINHDHTIGAVLGTLTLRYPIPCTRFAPYAWAGGGAIFGGGERDVLHTQGPPDAFAVHAQTDHFGSETKALGQFGAGLEIRFARHIGWTNDLSFGVIDGPKNNFGMVRSGLNFAF
;
A
#
# COMPACT_ATOMS: atom_id res chain seq x y z
N MET A 1 17.28 -26.77 -30.70
CA MET A 1 17.77 -25.59 -31.46
C MET A 1 16.69 -25.22 -32.46
N THR A 2 15.74 -24.41 -32.02
CA THR A 2 14.55 -24.03 -32.78
C THR A 2 14.43 -22.53 -32.64
N LYS A 3 14.54 -21.82 -33.76
CA LYS A 3 14.59 -20.36 -33.82
C LYS A 3 13.28 -19.76 -33.33
N THR A 4 13.33 -19.01 -32.24
CA THR A 4 12.28 -18.09 -31.79
C THR A 4 12.27 -16.88 -32.73
N SER A 5 11.19 -16.74 -33.52
CA SER A 5 10.89 -15.47 -34.20
C SER A 5 10.07 -14.60 -33.25
N LEU A 6 10.68 -13.54 -32.73
CA LEU A 6 9.95 -12.42 -32.14
C LEU A 6 9.29 -11.60 -33.25
N PHE A 7 8.12 -11.04 -32.93
CA PHE A 7 7.29 -10.14 -33.73
C PHE A 7 6.34 -10.78 -34.75
N CYS A 8 5.09 -11.00 -34.33
CA CYS A 8 3.93 -10.82 -35.21
C CYS A 8 2.68 -10.56 -34.36
N GLY A 9 2.03 -9.41 -34.54
CA GLY A 9 0.79 -9.12 -33.81
C GLY A 9 0.28 -7.68 -33.80
N ILE A 10 0.78 -6.76 -34.63
CA ILE A 10 0.14 -5.46 -34.84
C ILE A 10 -0.19 -5.34 -36.32
N SER A 11 -1.47 -5.13 -36.66
CA SER A 11 -1.84 -4.89 -38.05
C SER A 11 -1.14 -3.62 -38.55
N LEU A 12 -0.41 -3.74 -39.66
CA LEU A 12 0.40 -2.69 -40.28
C LEU A 12 -0.37 -1.36 -40.51
N ARG A 13 -1.70 -1.41 -40.54
CA ARG A 13 -2.57 -0.23 -40.72
C ARG A 13 -2.65 0.69 -39.49
N TRP A 14 -2.54 0.17 -38.27
CA TRP A 14 -2.63 0.99 -37.05
C TRP A 14 -1.32 1.68 -36.70
N LEU A 15 -0.18 1.02 -36.94
CA LEU A 15 1.15 1.61 -36.74
C LEU A 15 1.40 2.81 -37.67
N VAL A 16 0.91 2.73 -38.91
CA VAL A 16 1.07 3.81 -39.92
C VAL A 16 0.20 5.04 -39.57
N GLN A 17 -0.98 4.85 -38.96
CA GLN A 17 -1.82 5.99 -38.56
C GLN A 17 -1.31 6.70 -37.29
N LEU A 18 -0.73 5.96 -36.35
CA LEU A 18 -0.10 6.54 -35.14
C LEU A 18 1.17 7.32 -35.48
N ILE A 19 2.02 6.79 -36.36
CA ILE A 19 3.22 7.49 -36.85
C ILE A 19 2.84 8.73 -37.67
N ALA A 20 1.79 8.67 -38.51
CA ALA A 20 1.32 9.81 -39.27
C ALA A 20 0.76 10.94 -38.39
N CYS A 21 0.05 10.62 -37.31
CA CYS A 21 -0.44 11.63 -36.35
C CYS A 21 0.71 12.25 -35.54
N ILE A 22 1.72 11.48 -35.14
CA ILE A 22 2.91 11.99 -34.43
C ILE A 22 3.76 12.88 -35.35
N CYS A 23 3.93 12.53 -36.62
CA CYS A 23 4.71 13.33 -37.57
C CYS A 23 4.02 14.64 -38.03
N LEU A 24 2.69 14.76 -37.88
CA LEU A 24 1.97 15.99 -38.24
C LEU A 24 1.89 17.03 -37.11
N ILE A 25 2.16 16.64 -35.86
CA ILE A 25 2.18 17.56 -34.70
C ILE A 25 3.58 18.17 -34.47
N PHE A 26 4.65 17.52 -34.95
CA PHE A 26 6.03 18.00 -34.77
C PHE A 26 6.44 19.28 -35.54
N PRO A 27 6.00 19.54 -36.79
CA PRO A 27 6.45 20.73 -37.52
C PRO A 27 5.67 22.02 -37.21
N THR A 28 4.50 21.95 -36.55
CA THR A 28 3.70 23.15 -36.22
C THR A 28 4.11 23.81 -34.89
N VAL A 29 4.70 23.04 -33.97
CA VAL A 29 5.23 23.57 -32.70
C VAL A 29 6.62 24.21 -32.87
N THR A 30 7.42 23.77 -33.85
CA THR A 30 8.79 24.28 -34.07
C THR A 30 8.84 25.72 -34.60
N HIS A 31 7.85 26.15 -35.40
CA HIS A 31 7.82 27.52 -35.93
C HIS A 31 7.37 28.58 -34.91
N SER A 32 6.61 28.19 -33.88
CA SER A 32 6.14 29.13 -32.85
C SER A 32 7.19 29.37 -31.75
N VAL A 33 8.09 28.41 -31.51
CA VAL A 33 9.13 28.48 -30.47
C VAL A 33 10.29 29.41 -30.85
N SER A 34 10.64 29.48 -32.13
CA SER A 34 11.77 30.33 -32.58
C SER A 34 11.45 31.84 -32.58
N ALA A 35 10.15 32.20 -32.58
CA ALA A 35 9.73 33.61 -32.53
C ALA A 35 9.78 34.22 -31.11
N GLN A 36 9.76 33.40 -30.05
CA GLN A 36 9.86 33.87 -28.66
C GLN A 36 11.29 34.00 -28.14
N GLU A 37 12.27 33.38 -28.80
CA GLU A 37 13.67 33.33 -28.38
C GLU A 37 14.40 34.69 -28.51
N VAL A 38 13.90 35.59 -29.36
CA VAL A 38 14.53 36.91 -29.60
C VAL A 38 14.15 37.95 -28.54
N THR A 39 13.00 37.82 -27.88
CA THR A 39 12.51 38.80 -26.88
C THR A 39 12.95 38.54 -25.44
N LEU A 40 13.52 37.36 -25.12
CA LEU A 40 13.91 36.99 -23.75
C LEU A 40 15.37 37.32 -23.38
N ARG A 41 16.13 38.00 -24.24
CA ARG A 41 17.55 38.32 -23.98
C ARG A 41 17.80 39.51 -23.05
N GLU A 42 16.76 40.24 -22.61
CA GLU A 42 16.95 41.48 -21.82
C GLU A 42 16.36 41.49 -20.40
N GLU A 43 15.87 40.36 -19.87
CA GLU A 43 15.40 40.34 -18.47
C GLU A 43 16.47 39.83 -17.50
N ARG A 44 16.73 40.66 -16.48
CA ARG A 44 17.67 40.45 -15.37
C ARG A 44 17.43 39.09 -14.68
N PRO A 45 18.46 38.42 -14.14
CA PRO A 45 18.27 37.15 -13.44
C PRO A 45 17.45 37.39 -12.17
N ILE A 46 16.18 36.99 -12.20
CA ILE A 46 15.33 36.91 -11.02
C ILE A 46 15.81 35.68 -10.24
N VAL A 47 16.45 35.93 -9.10
CA VAL A 47 16.78 34.87 -8.14
C VAL A 47 15.46 34.44 -7.48
N ILE A 48 14.92 33.29 -7.91
CA ILE A 48 13.73 32.69 -7.30
C ILE A 48 14.19 31.76 -6.18
N THR A 49 14.20 32.27 -4.95
CA THR A 49 14.38 31.50 -3.72
C THR A 49 13.07 30.81 -3.33
N GLY A 50 13.00 29.48 -3.42
CA GLY A 50 12.15 28.65 -2.55
C GLY A 50 10.85 28.08 -3.14
N GLU A 51 10.92 26.95 -3.85
CA GLU A 51 9.72 26.17 -4.18
C GLU A 51 9.94 24.66 -4.40
N GLU A 52 11.15 24.13 -4.24
CA GLU A 52 11.43 22.70 -4.44
C GLU A 52 11.65 21.93 -3.14
N VAL A 53 11.31 20.65 -3.19
CA VAL A 53 11.62 19.67 -2.14
C VAL A 53 13.13 19.65 -1.88
N PRO A 54 13.59 19.48 -0.62
CA PRO A 54 15.01 19.31 -0.33
C PRO A 54 15.65 18.23 -1.20
N SER A 55 16.83 18.51 -1.74
CA SER A 55 17.62 17.53 -2.49
C SER A 55 18.16 16.45 -1.53
N ALA A 56 18.00 15.19 -1.89
CA ALA A 56 18.59 14.08 -1.15
C ALA A 56 20.04 13.85 -1.61
N TYR A 57 21.02 14.26 -0.81
CA TYR A 57 22.44 13.97 -1.05
C TYR A 57 22.94 14.38 -2.45
N GLY A 58 22.47 15.53 -2.95
CA GLY A 58 22.84 16.07 -4.27
C GLY A 58 21.98 15.58 -5.44
N ALA A 59 20.98 14.73 -5.20
CA ALA A 59 20.06 14.26 -6.23
C ALA A 59 19.07 15.35 -6.67
N PRO A 60 18.67 15.38 -7.96
CA PRO A 60 17.60 16.26 -8.43
C PRO A 60 16.31 16.09 -7.62
N PRO A 61 15.49 17.16 -7.48
CA PRO A 61 14.23 17.10 -6.75
C PRO A 61 13.26 16.05 -7.28
N GLY A 62 13.26 15.73 -8.58
CA GLY A 62 12.46 14.65 -9.16
C GLY A 62 12.83 13.26 -8.65
N LEU A 63 14.11 13.04 -8.36
CA LEU A 63 14.69 11.76 -7.97
C LEU A 63 14.83 11.61 -6.45
N SER A 64 14.54 12.67 -5.69
CA SER A 64 14.59 12.72 -4.21
C SER A 64 13.24 12.44 -3.53
N ARG A 65 12.30 11.76 -4.21
CA ARG A 65 10.90 11.60 -3.76
C ARG A 65 10.46 10.16 -3.54
N SER A 66 11.41 9.23 -3.36
CA SER A 66 11.16 7.79 -3.34
C SER A 66 10.69 7.24 -4.70
N ARG A 67 9.41 7.38 -5.03
CA ARG A 67 8.83 6.94 -6.29
C ARG A 67 9.23 7.87 -7.42
N PHE A 68 9.87 7.34 -8.45
CA PHE A 68 10.16 8.08 -9.67
C PHE A 68 8.90 8.13 -10.55
N SER A 69 8.26 7.00 -10.76
CA SER A 69 6.99 6.82 -11.47
C SER A 69 6.08 5.86 -10.67
N ASN A 70 4.99 5.38 -11.27
CA ASN A 70 4.04 4.51 -10.58
C ASN A 70 4.61 3.12 -10.24
N THR A 71 5.47 2.57 -11.09
CA THR A 71 6.08 1.23 -10.96
C THR A 71 7.58 1.27 -10.62
N THR A 72 8.21 2.45 -10.71
CA THR A 72 9.67 2.60 -10.56
C THR A 72 10.03 3.57 -9.45
N GLN A 73 10.97 3.14 -8.60
CA GLN A 73 11.61 3.94 -7.55
C GLN A 73 12.99 4.39 -8.05
N ALA A 74 13.61 5.40 -7.43
CA ALA A 74 14.92 5.89 -7.89
C ALA A 74 16.00 5.85 -6.81
N TYR A 75 15.93 6.76 -5.85
CA TYR A 75 17.00 7.02 -4.89
C TYR A 75 16.40 7.06 -3.47
N VAL A 76 17.01 7.82 -2.56
CA VAL A 76 16.56 7.95 -1.17
C VAL A 76 15.90 9.30 -0.91
N LEU A 77 15.25 9.41 0.25
CA LEU A 77 14.62 10.63 0.71
C LEU A 77 15.68 11.48 1.42
N PRO A 78 15.48 12.81 1.50
CA PRO A 78 16.29 13.64 2.38
C PRO A 78 16.16 13.17 3.85
N PRO A 79 17.20 13.36 4.69
CA PRO A 79 17.11 13.04 6.11
C PRO A 79 15.92 13.74 6.77
N TRP A 80 15.11 12.96 7.49
CA TRP A 80 13.89 13.40 8.20
C TRP A 80 12.78 13.90 7.28
N ALA A 81 12.88 13.66 5.97
CA ALA A 81 11.76 13.77 5.07
C ALA A 81 10.92 12.49 5.13
N PHE A 82 9.64 12.65 4.88
CA PHE A 82 8.65 11.60 4.92
C PHE A 82 7.84 11.65 3.63
N PHE A 83 7.65 10.49 3.05
CA PHE A 83 6.82 10.26 1.89
C PHE A 83 5.58 9.50 2.33
N PHE A 84 4.43 9.98 1.86
CA PHE A 84 3.16 9.29 1.96
C PHE A 84 2.64 9.02 0.55
N GLY A 85 2.23 7.80 0.26
CA GLY A 85 1.70 7.38 -1.03
C GLY A 85 0.37 6.63 -0.88
N GLU A 86 -0.58 6.97 -1.74
CA GLU A 86 -1.81 6.22 -1.99
C GLU A 86 -1.80 5.82 -3.45
N LEU A 87 -1.75 4.52 -3.71
CA LEU A 87 -1.65 3.97 -5.04
C LEU A 87 -2.86 3.11 -5.34
N PHE A 88 -3.39 3.28 -6.54
CA PHE A 88 -4.40 2.43 -7.12
C PHE A 88 -3.83 1.80 -8.38
N GLU A 89 -4.00 0.49 -8.51
CA GLU A 89 -3.71 -0.28 -9.70
C GLU A 89 -4.99 -0.99 -10.14
N GLY A 90 -5.33 -0.84 -11.41
CA GLY A 90 -6.48 -1.51 -12.03
C GLY A 90 -6.04 -2.32 -13.24
N GLN A 91 -6.17 -3.64 -13.14
CA GLN A 91 -5.76 -4.58 -14.17
C GLN A 91 -6.98 -5.11 -14.94
N GLY A 92 -7.01 -4.83 -16.25
CA GLY A 92 -7.95 -5.43 -17.18
C GLY A 92 -7.42 -6.77 -17.69
N LEU A 93 -7.65 -7.85 -16.97
CA LEU A 93 -7.19 -9.20 -17.36
C LEU A 93 -7.75 -9.62 -18.73
N ARG A 94 -6.99 -10.42 -19.49
CA ARG A 94 -7.46 -10.95 -20.79
C ARG A 94 -8.58 -11.95 -20.66
N HIS A 95 -8.58 -12.70 -19.56
CA HIS A 95 -9.55 -13.71 -19.20
C HIS A 95 -9.91 -13.51 -17.72
N GLY A 96 -11.20 -13.48 -17.41
CA GLY A 96 -11.68 -13.24 -16.04
C GLY A 96 -12.10 -11.79 -15.77
N PRO A 97 -12.62 -11.52 -14.56
CA PRO A 97 -12.97 -10.17 -14.11
C PRO A 97 -11.70 -9.32 -13.90
N PRO A 98 -11.82 -7.97 -13.91
CA PRO A 98 -10.71 -7.09 -13.60
C PRO A 98 -10.28 -7.23 -12.13
N ASP A 99 -9.00 -6.98 -11.90
CA ASP A 99 -8.39 -6.95 -10.57
C ASP A 99 -8.04 -5.52 -10.16
N TYR A 100 -8.15 -5.24 -8.87
CA TYR A 100 -7.93 -3.91 -8.30
C TYR A 100 -7.08 -4.01 -7.03
N LEU A 101 -5.92 -3.36 -7.06
CA LEU A 101 -5.03 -3.25 -5.92
C LEU A 101 -5.01 -1.81 -5.41
N PHE A 102 -4.93 -1.67 -4.10
CA PHE A 102 -4.80 -0.41 -3.41
C PHE A 102 -3.69 -0.47 -2.39
N THR A 103 -2.70 0.39 -2.51
CA THR A 103 -1.47 0.35 -1.71
C THR A 103 -1.29 1.66 -0.96
N GLN A 104 -1.10 1.57 0.35
CA GLN A 104 -0.77 2.69 1.21
C GLN A 104 0.69 2.58 1.65
N GLU A 105 1.49 3.61 1.38
CA GLU A 105 2.94 3.63 1.64
C GLU A 105 3.28 4.81 2.57
N ILE A 106 4.02 4.53 3.67
CA ILE A 106 4.67 5.56 4.49
C ILE A 106 6.16 5.26 4.51
N GLU A 107 6.98 6.18 4.02
CA GLU A 107 8.43 6.07 4.02
C GLU A 107 9.09 7.26 4.72
N MET A 108 10.19 7.00 5.41
CA MET A 108 10.98 8.00 6.14
C MET A 108 12.44 7.94 5.69
N GLY A 109 12.99 9.10 5.33
CA GLY A 109 14.42 9.29 5.13
C GLY A 109 15.17 9.43 6.46
N LEU A 110 16.25 8.70 6.60
CA LEU A 110 17.16 8.73 7.73
C LEU A 110 18.54 9.24 7.28
N PRO A 111 19.38 9.74 8.20
CA PRO A 111 20.77 10.05 7.89
C PRO A 111 21.51 8.86 7.28
N TYR A 112 22.64 9.15 6.63
CA TYR A 112 23.49 8.13 5.96
C TYR A 112 22.84 7.40 4.77
N ARG A 113 21.97 8.11 4.02
CA ARG A 113 21.35 7.66 2.76
C ARG A 113 20.49 6.41 2.94
N PHE A 114 19.75 6.36 4.03
CA PHE A 114 18.97 5.19 4.41
C PHE A 114 17.51 5.59 4.56
N ASN A 115 16.58 4.77 4.06
CA ASN A 115 15.16 4.96 4.28
C ASN A 115 14.55 3.69 4.86
N ILE A 116 13.46 3.88 5.59
CA ILE A 116 12.58 2.81 6.05
C ILE A 116 11.16 3.11 5.58
N ALA A 117 10.43 2.09 5.15
CA ALA A 117 9.02 2.22 4.79
C ALA A 117 8.17 1.11 5.42
N ALA A 118 6.89 1.40 5.53
CA ALA A 118 5.85 0.42 5.77
C ALA A 118 4.78 0.56 4.68
N GLU A 119 4.37 -0.58 4.14
CA GLU A 119 3.36 -0.65 3.09
C GLU A 119 2.18 -1.53 3.54
N THR A 120 0.98 -1.20 3.10
CA THR A 120 -0.21 -2.05 3.25
C THR A 120 -0.92 -2.14 1.91
N GLU A 121 -1.12 -3.37 1.45
CA GLU A 121 -1.77 -3.67 0.18
C GLU A 121 -3.15 -4.29 0.43
N LEU A 122 -4.14 -3.74 -0.26
CA LEU A 122 -5.51 -4.20 -0.24
C LEU A 122 -5.91 -4.63 -1.65
N GLU A 123 -6.54 -5.78 -1.76
CA GLU A 123 -6.98 -6.36 -3.02
C GLU A 123 -8.51 -6.39 -3.07
N ARG A 124 -9.07 -6.12 -4.24
CA ARG A 124 -10.48 -6.33 -4.55
C ARG A 124 -10.61 -7.10 -5.86
N PHE A 125 -10.94 -8.38 -5.74
CA PHE A 125 -11.15 -9.27 -6.87
C PHE A 125 -12.51 -9.97 -6.80
N ASN A 126 -13.22 -10.02 -7.94
CA ASN A 126 -14.47 -10.76 -8.13
C ASN A 126 -15.56 -10.57 -7.03
N GLY A 127 -15.68 -9.36 -6.49
CA GLY A 127 -16.67 -9.01 -5.46
C GLY A 127 -16.20 -9.19 -4.01
N GLY A 128 -15.13 -9.97 -3.79
CA GLY A 128 -14.42 -10.04 -2.52
C GLY A 128 -13.39 -8.92 -2.39
N GLY A 129 -12.91 -8.67 -1.17
CA GLY A 129 -11.77 -7.80 -0.94
C GLY A 129 -11.22 -7.89 0.47
N GLY A 130 -10.03 -7.37 0.68
CA GLY A 130 -9.40 -7.32 1.99
C GLY A 130 -7.92 -7.00 1.91
N VAL A 131 -7.27 -6.92 3.07
CA VAL A 131 -5.82 -6.75 3.14
C VAL A 131 -5.16 -8.01 2.59
N GLN A 132 -4.17 -7.84 1.72
CA GLN A 132 -3.40 -8.93 1.12
C GLN A 132 -2.06 -9.06 1.85
N THR A 133 -1.29 -7.97 1.87
CA THR A 133 0.03 -7.92 2.50
C THR A 133 0.21 -6.67 3.36
N VAL A 134 1.09 -6.81 4.36
CA VAL A 134 1.72 -5.69 5.05
C VAL A 134 3.22 -5.88 4.87
N SER A 135 3.97 -4.84 4.55
CA SER A 135 5.41 -4.98 4.33
C SER A 135 6.24 -3.95 5.09
N LEU A 136 7.49 -4.33 5.35
CA LEU A 136 8.52 -3.43 5.86
C LEU A 136 9.65 -3.36 4.84
N GLU A 137 10.00 -2.14 4.44
CA GLU A 137 11.01 -1.88 3.42
C GLU A 137 12.21 -1.13 4.01
N ALA A 138 13.38 -1.41 3.46
CA ALA A 138 14.61 -0.68 3.72
C ALA A 138 15.29 -0.35 2.40
N ARG A 139 15.69 0.92 2.24
CA ARG A 139 16.37 1.41 1.02
C ARG A 139 17.68 2.10 1.41
N TRP A 140 18.77 1.79 0.71
CA TRP A 140 20.09 2.34 1.01
C TRP A 140 20.87 2.73 -0.25
N ALA A 141 21.23 4.00 -0.36
CA ALA A 141 22.03 4.49 -1.48
C ALA A 141 23.54 4.37 -1.19
N LEU A 142 24.26 3.73 -2.10
CA LEU A 142 25.66 3.33 -1.91
C LEU A 142 26.64 4.51 -1.82
N ALA A 143 26.31 5.63 -2.46
CA ALA A 143 27.09 6.87 -2.41
C ALA A 143 26.18 8.06 -2.65
N ASP A 144 26.68 9.27 -2.37
CA ASP A 144 25.97 10.50 -2.75
C ASP A 144 25.77 10.56 -4.26
N TRP A 145 24.80 11.37 -4.68
CA TRP A 145 24.41 11.48 -6.08
C TRP A 145 25.60 11.85 -6.98
N ASN A 146 25.68 11.18 -8.13
CA ASN A 146 26.73 11.27 -9.14
C ASN A 146 28.16 10.98 -8.65
N LYS A 147 28.36 10.38 -7.46
CA LYS A 147 29.69 9.92 -7.03
C LYS A 147 30.12 8.64 -7.74
N ILE A 148 29.16 7.80 -8.09
CA ILE A 148 29.36 6.56 -8.87
C ILE A 148 28.27 6.48 -9.96
N PRO A 149 28.55 5.84 -11.12
CA PRO A 149 27.62 5.82 -12.23
C PRO A 149 26.26 5.23 -11.86
N LEU A 150 25.19 5.84 -12.38
CA LEU A 150 23.79 5.36 -12.25
C LEU A 150 23.22 5.29 -10.82
N ASN A 151 23.92 5.87 -9.84
CA ASN A 151 23.42 6.05 -8.46
C ASN A 151 22.78 4.78 -7.85
N PRO A 152 23.50 3.64 -7.84
CA PRO A 152 22.97 2.37 -7.38
C PRO A 152 22.47 2.47 -5.93
N THR A 153 21.23 2.03 -5.76
CA THR A 153 20.53 2.00 -4.48
C THR A 153 20.01 0.59 -4.24
N LEU A 154 20.32 0.04 -3.07
CA LEU A 154 19.85 -1.27 -2.66
C LEU A 154 18.51 -1.13 -1.96
N PHE A 155 17.63 -2.09 -2.20
CA PHE A 155 16.32 -2.16 -1.59
C PHE A 155 16.07 -3.58 -1.11
N ALA A 156 15.51 -3.72 0.08
CA ALA A 156 15.08 -4.96 0.65
C ALA A 156 13.72 -4.78 1.31
N GLU A 157 12.84 -5.74 1.12
CA GLU A 157 11.48 -5.72 1.63
C GLU A 157 11.14 -7.11 2.18
N TYR A 158 10.42 -7.13 3.29
CA TYR A 158 9.80 -8.33 3.82
C TYR A 158 8.28 -8.12 3.83
N LYS A 159 7.57 -8.98 3.11
CA LYS A 159 6.12 -8.97 2.98
C LYS A 159 5.53 -10.02 3.91
N PHE A 160 4.63 -9.60 4.78
CA PHE A 160 3.84 -10.45 5.65
C PHE A 160 2.52 -10.74 4.94
N GLY A 161 2.26 -12.02 4.66
CA GLY A 161 1.00 -12.46 4.06
C GLY A 161 -0.09 -12.50 5.13
N VAL A 162 -0.99 -11.51 5.11
CA VAL A 162 -2.06 -11.38 6.10
C VAL A 162 -3.44 -11.74 5.54
N GLY A 163 -3.56 -11.74 4.21
CA GLY A 163 -4.76 -12.07 3.48
C GLY A 163 -4.77 -13.46 2.86
N THR A 164 -5.81 -13.70 2.07
CA THR A 164 -6.06 -14.93 1.33
C THR A 164 -5.73 -14.69 -0.13
N ILE A 165 -5.25 -15.71 -0.83
CA ILE A 165 -4.99 -15.63 -2.27
C ILE A 165 -6.36 -15.58 -2.96
N ARG A 166 -6.68 -14.46 -3.60
CA ARG A 166 -7.96 -14.30 -4.32
C ARG A 166 -7.82 -14.46 -5.83
N HIS A 167 -6.61 -14.33 -6.34
CA HIS A 167 -6.25 -14.55 -7.72
C HIS A 167 -4.88 -15.25 -7.79
N GLU A 168 -4.81 -16.40 -8.47
CA GLU A 168 -3.55 -17.08 -8.72
C GLU A 168 -2.79 -16.42 -9.87
N GLU A 169 -1.52 -16.08 -9.65
CA GLU A 169 -0.67 -15.45 -10.68
C GLU A 169 -0.26 -16.42 -11.81
N VAL A 170 -0.37 -17.73 -11.57
CA VAL A 170 0.03 -18.78 -12.52
C VAL A 170 -1.15 -19.74 -12.75
N PRO A 171 -1.53 -20.05 -14.00
CA PRO A 171 -2.55 -21.06 -14.27
C PRO A 171 -2.15 -22.43 -13.69
N PRO A 172 -3.11 -23.24 -13.20
CA PRO A 172 -2.80 -24.57 -12.70
C PRO A 172 -2.17 -25.45 -13.80
N PRO A 173 -1.19 -26.30 -13.46
CA PRO A 173 -0.45 -27.08 -14.45
C PRO A 173 -1.37 -28.01 -15.26
N PRO A 174 -1.16 -28.14 -16.59
CA PRO A 174 -1.97 -28.99 -17.44
C PRO A 174 -1.68 -30.46 -17.17
N GLY A 175 -2.53 -31.09 -16.37
CA GLY A 175 -2.38 -32.50 -15.96
C GLY A 175 -3.04 -32.85 -14.62
N GLY A 176 -3.39 -31.87 -13.80
CA GLY A 176 -4.32 -32.02 -12.67
C GLY A 176 -5.76 -32.15 -13.17
N GLY A 177 -6.05 -33.22 -13.91
CA GLY A 177 -7.40 -33.51 -14.32
C GLY A 177 -8.22 -33.95 -13.12
N GLY A 178 -9.18 -33.13 -12.70
CA GLY A 178 -10.42 -33.58 -12.04
C GLY A 178 -10.28 -34.55 -10.88
N GLU A 179 -9.21 -34.44 -10.09
CA GLU A 179 -9.23 -34.92 -8.72
C GLU A 179 -9.48 -33.65 -7.90
N GLU A 180 -10.72 -33.52 -7.41
CA GLU A 180 -11.01 -32.74 -6.22
C GLU A 180 -9.99 -33.24 -5.17
N GLU A 181 -8.85 -32.55 -5.06
CA GLU A 181 -7.93 -32.79 -3.96
C GLU A 181 -8.80 -32.67 -2.71
N GLU A 182 -8.85 -33.77 -1.95
CA GLU A 182 -9.56 -33.87 -0.69
C GLU A 182 -9.33 -32.56 0.07
N GLU A 183 -10.39 -31.75 0.22
CA GLU A 183 -10.35 -30.47 0.92
C GLU A 183 -9.90 -30.75 2.37
N GLU A 184 -8.60 -30.77 2.62
CA GLU A 184 -8.02 -30.78 3.95
C GLU A 184 -8.42 -29.48 4.63
N GLU A 185 -9.52 -29.49 5.40
CA GLU A 185 -9.90 -28.68 6.59
C GLU A 185 -9.49 -27.19 6.73
N GLY A 186 -8.85 -26.58 5.76
CA GLY A 186 -8.32 -25.22 5.75
C GLY A 186 -8.94 -24.47 4.59
N GLY A 187 -9.50 -23.29 4.87
CA GLY A 187 -10.10 -22.46 3.83
C GLY A 187 -9.07 -21.91 2.81
N PRO A 188 -9.46 -20.94 1.96
CA PRO A 188 -8.62 -20.42 0.89
C PRO A 188 -7.14 -20.25 1.25
N PRO A 189 -6.23 -20.64 0.34
CA PRO A 189 -4.80 -20.60 0.61
C PRO A 189 -4.39 -19.18 1.01
N LYS A 190 -3.67 -19.04 2.13
CA LYS A 190 -3.18 -17.75 2.61
C LYS A 190 -2.04 -17.25 1.74
N VAL A 191 -1.96 -15.93 1.57
CA VAL A 191 -0.81 -15.30 0.92
C VAL A 191 0.44 -15.67 1.73
N PRO A 192 1.48 -16.23 1.11
CA PRO A 192 2.69 -16.59 1.83
C PRO A 192 3.53 -15.35 2.15
N ASP A 193 4.29 -15.41 3.25
CA ASP A 193 5.33 -14.42 3.50
C ASP A 193 6.38 -14.46 2.39
N ALA A 194 6.88 -13.31 1.99
CA ALA A 194 7.89 -13.19 0.93
C ALA A 194 9.00 -12.22 1.31
N TYR A 195 10.16 -12.40 0.70
CA TYR A 195 11.20 -11.36 0.69
C TYR A 195 11.44 -10.90 -0.73
N GLU A 196 11.64 -9.60 -0.88
CA GLU A 196 11.96 -8.98 -2.14
C GLU A 196 13.26 -8.18 -2.01
N VAL A 197 14.10 -8.30 -3.03
CA VAL A 197 15.33 -7.49 -3.16
C VAL A 197 15.33 -6.78 -4.49
N ARG A 198 15.69 -5.49 -4.47
CA ARG A 198 15.80 -4.68 -5.68
C ARG A 198 17.13 -3.96 -5.78
N LEU A 199 17.61 -3.79 -7.01
CA LEU A 199 18.66 -2.85 -7.37
C LEU A 199 18.03 -1.72 -8.16
N LEU A 200 18.03 -0.51 -7.58
CA LEU A 200 17.51 0.70 -8.20
C LEU A 200 18.68 1.46 -8.84
N LEU A 201 18.51 1.85 -10.10
CA LEU A 201 19.44 2.66 -10.86
C LEU A 201 18.71 3.92 -11.30
N ALA A 202 19.36 5.07 -11.20
CA ALA A 202 18.76 6.32 -11.60
C ALA A 202 19.80 7.30 -12.15
N GLN A 203 19.42 8.06 -13.16
CA GLN A 203 20.27 9.06 -13.79
C GLN A 203 19.44 10.20 -14.36
N ASP A 204 19.91 11.42 -14.18
CA ASP A 204 19.47 12.57 -14.95
C ASP A 204 20.46 12.79 -16.10
N PHE A 205 19.94 12.75 -17.33
CA PHE A 205 20.68 12.95 -18.57
C PHE A 205 20.41 14.35 -19.11
N PHE A 206 21.48 15.16 -19.14
CA PHE A 206 21.49 16.50 -19.74
C PHE A 206 20.43 17.46 -19.18
N GLU A 207 19.98 17.27 -17.93
CA GLU A 207 18.96 18.10 -17.27
C GLU A 207 17.63 18.14 -18.07
N ARG A 208 17.36 17.06 -18.82
CA ARG A 208 16.21 16.99 -19.75
C ARG A 208 15.47 15.67 -19.68
N VAL A 209 16.20 14.58 -19.45
CA VAL A 209 15.64 13.24 -19.38
C VAL A 209 16.08 12.61 -18.08
N GLU A 210 15.14 12.49 -17.15
CA GLU A 210 15.32 11.67 -15.96
C GLU A 210 14.97 10.23 -16.32
N TRP A 211 15.75 9.31 -15.81
CA TRP A 211 15.61 7.89 -16.06
C TRP A 211 15.82 7.11 -14.77
N ALA A 212 15.01 6.08 -14.55
CA ALA A 212 15.20 5.11 -13.49
C ALA A 212 14.86 3.70 -13.94
N MET A 213 15.48 2.72 -13.29
CA MET A 213 15.26 1.30 -13.53
C MET A 213 15.44 0.50 -12.24
N ASN A 214 14.48 -0.36 -11.95
CA ASN A 214 14.53 -1.30 -10.84
C ASN A 214 14.70 -2.71 -11.40
N TRP A 215 15.72 -3.43 -10.99
CA TRP A 215 15.77 -4.88 -11.12
C TRP A 215 15.28 -5.49 -9.82
N PHE A 216 14.35 -6.43 -9.89
CA PHE A 216 13.76 -7.03 -8.69
C PHE A 216 13.75 -8.54 -8.75
N PHE A 217 13.81 -9.13 -7.56
CA PHE A 217 13.67 -10.56 -7.32
C PHE A 217 12.89 -10.75 -6.03
N GLU A 218 11.77 -11.45 -6.13
CA GLU A 218 10.93 -11.84 -5.02
C GLU A 218 10.87 -13.35 -4.90
N LYS A 219 10.78 -13.83 -3.65
CA LYS A 219 10.56 -15.23 -3.37
C LYS A 219 9.69 -15.41 -2.14
N GLU A 220 8.67 -16.22 -2.30
CA GLU A 220 7.82 -16.70 -1.21
C GLU A 220 8.57 -17.72 -0.34
N ASN A 221 8.40 -17.59 0.97
CA ASN A 221 9.07 -18.41 1.97
C ASN A 221 8.39 -19.77 2.14
N THR A 222 7.07 -19.82 1.96
CA THR A 222 6.16 -20.96 2.18
C THR A 222 5.28 -21.21 0.95
N GLY A 223 4.33 -22.15 1.03
CA GLY A 223 3.42 -22.49 -0.08
C GLY A 223 4.15 -23.04 -1.30
N ASP A 224 3.75 -22.59 -2.47
CA ASP A 224 4.29 -22.97 -3.78
C ASP A 224 5.68 -22.40 -4.07
N ARG A 225 6.19 -21.58 -3.13
CA ARG A 225 7.49 -20.93 -3.21
C ARG A 225 7.59 -20.15 -4.52
N GLY A 226 6.56 -19.37 -4.83
CA GLY A 226 6.52 -18.43 -5.93
C GLY A 226 7.83 -17.67 -6.05
N ARG A 227 8.28 -17.51 -7.29
CA ARG A 227 9.50 -16.78 -7.61
C ARG A 227 9.19 -15.84 -8.75
N GLU A 228 9.22 -14.57 -8.42
CA GLU A 228 9.10 -13.48 -9.37
C GLU A 228 10.47 -12.82 -9.57
N TRP A 229 10.78 -12.49 -10.81
CA TRP A 229 11.87 -11.57 -11.10
C TRP A 229 11.53 -10.76 -12.33
N GLY A 230 12.15 -9.59 -12.42
CA GLY A 230 11.82 -8.70 -13.51
C GLY A 230 12.53 -7.37 -13.42
N PHE A 231 12.00 -6.42 -14.18
CA PHE A 231 12.43 -5.04 -14.07
C PHE A 231 11.27 -4.07 -14.32
N SER A 232 11.31 -2.94 -13.63
CA SER A 232 10.53 -1.76 -14.00
C SER A 232 11.46 -0.67 -14.49
N GLN A 233 11.01 0.13 -15.45
CA GLN A 233 11.81 1.20 -16.03
C GLN A 233 10.92 2.36 -16.45
N ALA A 234 11.37 3.57 -16.17
CA ALA A 234 10.73 4.77 -16.67
C ALA A 234 11.74 5.80 -17.15
N ALA A 235 11.34 6.59 -18.14
CA ALA A 235 12.03 7.78 -18.60
C ALA A 235 11.03 8.93 -18.69
N MET A 236 11.33 10.05 -18.03
CA MET A 236 10.43 11.19 -17.94
C MET A 236 11.15 12.48 -18.31
N MET A 237 10.42 13.38 -18.97
CA MET A 237 10.88 14.72 -19.30
C MET A 237 9.87 15.78 -18.83
N PRO A 238 10.33 16.92 -18.30
CA PRO A 238 9.46 18.05 -18.03
C PRO A 238 9.01 18.70 -19.35
N VAL A 239 7.71 18.97 -19.52
CA VAL A 239 7.17 19.49 -20.81
C VAL A 239 6.58 20.89 -20.67
N LEU A 240 5.92 21.19 -19.54
CA LEU A 240 5.22 22.45 -19.32
C LEU A 240 5.39 22.87 -17.85
N LEU A 241 5.52 24.18 -17.62
CA LEU A 241 5.65 24.89 -16.34
C LEU A 241 7.11 25.06 -15.83
N PRO A 242 7.45 26.23 -15.23
CA PRO A 242 8.67 26.38 -14.44
C PRO A 242 8.74 25.31 -13.34
N ASN A 243 9.95 24.85 -12.99
CA ASN A 243 10.23 23.95 -11.85
C ASN A 243 9.68 22.52 -11.99
N GLU A 244 9.62 21.97 -13.21
CA GLU A 244 9.28 20.56 -13.46
C GLU A 244 7.93 20.10 -12.87
N ARG A 245 6.93 20.98 -12.87
CA ARG A 245 5.62 20.68 -12.28
C ARG A 245 4.80 19.68 -13.09
N LEU A 246 5.06 19.56 -14.39
CA LEU A 246 4.45 18.53 -15.23
C LEU A 246 5.53 17.78 -16.00
N LYS A 247 5.61 16.48 -15.76
CA LYS A 247 6.46 15.55 -16.49
C LYS A 247 5.59 14.59 -17.28
N VAL A 248 6.07 14.22 -18.45
CA VAL A 248 5.51 13.12 -19.24
C VAL A 248 6.64 12.18 -19.61
N GLY A 249 6.29 10.92 -19.81
CA GLY A 249 7.30 9.91 -20.04
C GLY A 249 6.74 8.63 -20.62
N ILE A 250 7.61 7.64 -20.66
CA ILE A 250 7.29 6.25 -20.97
C ILE A 250 7.70 5.42 -19.77
N GLU A 251 6.83 4.50 -19.39
CA GLU A 251 7.01 3.57 -18.28
C GLU A 251 6.73 2.14 -18.77
N MET A 252 7.49 1.18 -18.25
CA MET A 252 7.35 -0.23 -18.59
C MET A 252 7.69 -1.12 -17.40
N LEU A 253 7.07 -2.30 -17.39
CA LEU A 253 7.25 -3.31 -16.37
C LEU A 253 7.26 -4.69 -17.02
N TYR A 254 8.30 -5.44 -16.73
CA TYR A 254 8.43 -6.84 -17.10
C TYR A 254 8.45 -7.70 -15.84
N LYS A 255 7.60 -8.71 -15.78
CA LYS A 255 7.52 -9.71 -14.70
C LYS A 255 7.65 -11.12 -15.28
N ASN A 256 8.46 -11.94 -14.65
CA ASN A 256 8.54 -13.37 -14.89
C ASN A 256 8.20 -14.11 -13.60
N VAL A 257 7.08 -14.83 -13.60
CA VAL A 257 6.56 -15.53 -12.43
C VAL A 257 6.63 -17.04 -12.68
N THR A 258 7.05 -17.77 -11.65
CA THR A 258 7.07 -19.23 -11.62
C THR A 258 6.70 -19.74 -10.24
N THR A 259 6.10 -20.93 -10.17
CA THR A 259 5.97 -21.71 -8.93
C THR A 259 6.96 -22.87 -8.91
N LYS A 260 7.10 -23.57 -7.77
CA LYS A 260 8.02 -24.71 -7.61
C LYS A 260 7.88 -25.75 -8.72
N ASP A 261 6.66 -26.01 -9.18
CA ASP A 261 6.37 -27.07 -10.14
C ASP A 261 6.30 -26.58 -11.60
N THR A 262 6.21 -25.25 -11.81
CA THR A 262 6.15 -24.63 -13.16
C THR A 262 7.45 -23.90 -13.55
N ARG A 263 8.59 -24.21 -12.93
CA ARG A 263 9.88 -23.52 -13.22
C ARG A 263 10.30 -23.55 -14.70
N GLY A 264 9.84 -24.55 -15.46
CA GLY A 264 10.10 -24.70 -16.89
C GLY A 264 9.09 -23.96 -17.79
N ASP A 265 7.99 -23.46 -17.23
CA ASP A 265 6.87 -22.83 -17.93
C ASP A 265 6.44 -21.55 -17.19
N ALA A 266 7.22 -20.50 -17.40
CA ALA A 266 7.03 -19.23 -16.70
C ALA A 266 5.96 -18.36 -17.36
N VAL A 267 5.20 -17.66 -16.52
CA VAL A 267 4.31 -16.57 -16.94
C VAL A 267 5.16 -15.35 -17.23
N ASN A 268 5.07 -14.79 -18.44
CA ASN A 268 5.87 -13.65 -18.86
C ASN A 268 4.97 -12.46 -19.18
N SER A 269 4.87 -11.52 -18.25
CA SER A 269 4.12 -10.29 -18.45
C SER A 269 5.06 -9.14 -18.82
N PHE A 270 4.75 -8.42 -19.91
CA PHE A 270 5.37 -7.15 -20.26
C PHE A 270 4.29 -6.10 -20.57
N VAL A 271 4.26 -5.03 -19.78
CA VAL A 271 3.39 -3.86 -20.00
C VAL A 271 4.24 -2.62 -20.28
N ILE A 272 3.76 -1.74 -21.15
CA ILE A 272 4.41 -0.47 -21.49
C ILE A 272 3.37 0.58 -21.87
N GLY A 273 3.62 1.83 -21.51
CA GLY A 273 2.70 2.90 -21.82
C GLY A 273 3.24 4.28 -21.49
N PRO A 274 2.46 5.33 -21.78
CA PRO A 274 2.79 6.67 -21.33
C PRO A 274 2.63 6.78 -19.81
N THR A 275 3.37 7.71 -19.21
CA THR A 275 3.18 8.15 -17.82
C THR A 275 3.14 9.67 -17.77
N VAL A 276 2.33 10.22 -16.86
CA VAL A 276 2.25 11.65 -16.58
C VAL A 276 2.35 11.86 -15.08
N ALA A 277 3.25 12.74 -14.67
CA ALA A 277 3.44 13.15 -13.29
C ALA A 277 3.17 14.65 -13.15
N TRP A 278 2.16 15.00 -12.36
CA TRP A 278 1.79 16.38 -12.09
C TRP A 278 2.04 16.73 -10.62
N LYS A 279 2.67 17.88 -10.35
CA LYS A 279 2.90 18.41 -9.00
C LYS A 279 2.01 19.64 -8.79
N PRO A 280 0.81 19.47 -8.21
CA PRO A 280 -0.06 20.60 -7.89
C PRO A 280 0.60 21.59 -6.90
N THR A 281 1.42 21.06 -6.00
CA THR A 281 2.22 21.84 -5.03
C THR A 281 3.66 21.32 -5.02
N ALA A 282 4.57 22.01 -4.33
CA ALA A 282 5.94 21.52 -4.11
C ALA A 282 5.98 20.16 -3.39
N GLN A 283 4.98 19.89 -2.55
CA GLN A 283 4.94 18.74 -1.65
C GLN A 283 4.12 17.59 -2.23
N THR A 284 3.08 17.86 -3.03
CA THR A 284 2.17 16.85 -3.58
C THR A 284 2.48 16.48 -5.02
N ARG A 285 2.22 15.23 -5.40
CA ARG A 285 2.32 14.74 -6.78
C ARG A 285 1.16 13.78 -7.08
N LEU A 286 0.65 13.84 -8.30
CA LEU A 286 -0.32 12.91 -8.87
C LEU A 286 0.29 12.31 -10.13
N ASP A 287 0.43 10.99 -10.14
CA ASP A 287 1.02 10.23 -11.24
C ASP A 287 -0.05 9.32 -11.85
N ILE A 288 -0.13 9.28 -13.18
CA ILE A 288 -1.08 8.44 -13.92
C ILE A 288 -0.32 7.71 -15.03
N SER A 289 -0.39 6.38 -15.03
CA SER A 289 0.29 5.53 -16.01
C SER A 289 -0.65 4.45 -16.55
N PRO A 290 -1.28 4.66 -17.73
CA PRO A 290 -1.97 3.60 -18.43
C PRO A 290 -0.96 2.76 -19.24
N LEU A 291 -0.66 1.56 -18.80
CA LEU A 291 0.26 0.62 -19.44
C LEU A 291 -0.52 -0.45 -20.20
N PHE A 292 0.02 -0.91 -21.33
CA PHE A 292 -0.64 -1.88 -22.21
C PHE A 292 0.16 -3.17 -22.34
N GLY A 293 -0.53 -4.31 -22.20
CA GLY A 293 0.09 -5.63 -22.29
C GLY A 293 0.57 -5.99 -23.68
N CYS A 294 1.83 -6.39 -23.75
CA CYS A 294 2.53 -6.72 -24.98
C CYS A 294 2.80 -8.22 -25.14
N THR A 295 2.60 -9.03 -24.10
CA THR A 295 2.67 -10.50 -24.17
C THR A 295 1.28 -11.12 -24.06
N HIS A 296 1.23 -12.43 -24.32
CA HIS A 296 0.01 -13.23 -24.14
C HIS A 296 -0.43 -13.24 -22.67
N ASP A 297 0.52 -13.28 -21.74
CA ASP A 297 0.23 -13.41 -20.32
C ASP A 297 0.02 -12.07 -19.61
N SER A 298 0.29 -10.93 -20.27
CA SER A 298 -0.02 -9.62 -19.72
C SER A 298 -1.50 -9.30 -19.70
N PRO A 299 -1.96 -8.48 -18.73
CA PRO A 299 -3.27 -7.87 -18.80
C PRO A 299 -3.43 -7.04 -20.09
N VAL A 300 -4.66 -6.86 -20.56
CA VAL A 300 -4.94 -6.01 -21.73
C VAL A 300 -4.47 -4.58 -21.49
N ALA A 301 -4.79 -4.08 -20.31
CA ALA A 301 -4.35 -2.78 -19.81
C ALA A 301 -4.13 -2.87 -18.30
N ASP A 302 -3.17 -2.11 -17.82
CA ASP A 302 -2.78 -2.02 -16.43
C ASP A 302 -2.62 -0.54 -16.08
N VAL A 303 -3.51 -0.03 -15.24
CA VAL A 303 -3.67 1.41 -15.02
C VAL A 303 -3.30 1.76 -13.60
N PHE A 304 -2.24 2.56 -13.47
CA PHE A 304 -1.77 3.06 -12.19
C PHE A 304 -2.19 4.51 -11.98
N VAL A 305 -2.63 4.81 -10.76
CA VAL A 305 -2.86 6.17 -10.25
C VAL A 305 -2.22 6.28 -8.88
N ALA A 306 -1.23 7.14 -8.71
CA ALA A 306 -0.61 7.40 -7.41
C ALA A 306 -0.79 8.86 -7.01
N PHE A 307 -1.31 9.09 -5.80
CA PHE A 307 -1.19 10.36 -5.12
C PHE A 307 -0.09 10.26 -4.07
N SER A 308 0.86 11.19 -4.09
CA SER A 308 1.90 11.24 -3.07
C SER A 308 2.08 12.62 -2.45
N TRP A 309 2.51 12.60 -1.19
CA TRP A 309 2.81 13.80 -0.42
C TRP A 309 4.16 13.63 0.27
N LEU A 310 5.07 14.56 -0.02
CA LEU A 310 6.40 14.63 0.55
C LEU A 310 6.54 15.86 1.45
N PHE A 311 7.02 15.64 2.67
CA PHE A 311 7.12 16.67 3.69
C PHE A 311 8.26 16.37 4.67
N GLY A 312 8.64 17.36 5.49
CA GLY A 312 9.83 17.23 6.34
C GLY A 312 11.13 17.41 5.56
N GLY A 313 12.26 17.19 6.23
CA GLY A 313 13.60 17.38 5.68
C GLY A 313 14.32 18.60 6.24
N GLU A 314 15.57 18.42 6.69
CA GLU A 314 16.47 19.55 6.90
C GLU A 314 16.75 20.21 5.54
N ARG A 315 16.68 21.54 5.46
CA ARG A 315 17.29 22.29 4.35
C ARG A 315 18.81 22.19 4.51
N GLY A 316 19.37 21.02 4.22
CA GLY A 316 20.81 20.89 4.04
C GLY A 316 21.20 21.86 2.93
N GLU A 317 22.12 22.78 3.21
CA GLU A 317 22.75 23.59 2.17
C GLU A 317 23.17 22.63 1.06
N ALA A 318 22.55 22.77 -0.11
CA ALA A 318 22.94 22.02 -1.28
C ALA A 318 24.42 22.29 -1.49
N GLU A 319 25.28 21.31 -1.18
CA GLU A 319 26.68 21.37 -1.59
C GLU A 319 26.63 21.31 -3.11
N ALA A 320 26.79 22.47 -3.74
CA ALA A 320 26.60 22.64 -5.16
C ALA A 320 27.40 21.59 -5.94
N PRO A 321 26.88 21.07 -7.07
CA PRO A 321 27.56 20.07 -7.86
C PRO A 321 29.00 20.51 -8.16
N VAL A 322 29.93 19.56 -8.12
CA VAL A 322 31.38 19.80 -8.27
C VAL A 322 31.72 20.53 -9.58
N SER A 323 30.82 20.52 -10.59
CA SER A 323 30.94 21.30 -11.83
C SER A 323 30.87 22.83 -11.62
N SER A 324 30.26 23.30 -10.53
CA SER A 324 30.16 24.73 -10.21
C SER A 324 31.36 25.26 -9.41
N ARG A 325 32.16 24.39 -8.77
CA ARG A 325 33.35 24.77 -7.98
C ARG A 325 34.52 25.32 -8.82
N PHE A 326 34.53 25.13 -10.14
CA PHE A 326 35.61 25.61 -11.00
C PHE A 326 35.34 26.92 -11.76
N ARG A 327 34.19 27.58 -11.57
CA ARG A 327 33.91 28.87 -12.25
C ARG A 327 34.16 30.13 -11.43
N TYR A 328 34.35 30.04 -10.12
CA TYR A 328 34.46 31.22 -9.24
C TYR A 328 35.88 31.55 -8.75
N LEU A 329 36.91 30.83 -9.19
CA LEU A 329 38.30 31.02 -8.73
C LEU A 329 39.23 31.76 -9.71
N SER A 330 38.70 32.65 -10.56
CA SER A 330 39.53 33.47 -11.46
C SER A 330 39.30 34.98 -11.44
N LYS A 331 38.45 35.52 -10.55
CA LYS A 331 38.31 36.98 -10.41
C LYS A 331 38.10 37.41 -8.96
N VAL A 332 39.17 37.42 -8.17
CA VAL A 332 39.25 38.28 -6.98
C VAL A 332 40.59 39.02 -7.04
N SER A 333 40.51 40.32 -7.30
CA SER A 333 41.59 41.30 -7.11
C SER A 333 41.68 41.62 -5.61
N PRO A 334 42.88 41.79 -5.03
CA PRO A 334 43.04 42.01 -3.60
C PRO A 334 42.94 43.50 -3.25
N SER A 335 41.77 43.99 -2.86
CA SER A 335 41.65 45.14 -1.97
C SER A 335 40.24 45.22 -1.40
N ASP A 336 40.10 44.87 -0.13
CA ASP A 336 39.54 45.78 0.88
C ASP A 336 39.61 45.09 2.24
N LYS A 337 40.52 45.62 3.06
CA LYS A 337 40.52 45.41 4.51
C LYS A 337 39.57 46.46 5.07
N ASP A 338 38.68 46.03 5.96
CA ASP A 338 37.78 46.82 6.83
C ASP A 338 36.29 46.54 6.57
N ALA A 339 35.80 45.41 7.09
CA ALA A 339 34.39 45.24 7.44
C ALA A 339 34.19 44.12 8.49
N ASP A 340 34.97 44.11 9.57
CA ASP A 340 34.62 43.34 10.77
C ASP A 340 33.47 44.06 11.49
N LYS A 341 32.23 43.82 11.02
CA LYS A 341 31.02 44.09 11.78
C LYS A 341 30.56 42.78 12.41
N GLU A 342 30.61 42.72 13.74
CA GLU A 342 30.03 41.68 14.57
C GLU A 342 28.65 41.26 14.03
N MET A 343 28.59 40.07 13.45
CA MET A 343 27.33 39.39 13.19
C MET A 343 26.80 38.90 14.53
N LYS A 344 25.85 39.64 15.12
CA LYS A 344 24.99 39.07 16.17
C LYS A 344 24.31 37.84 15.58
N GLN A 345 24.71 36.68 16.07
CA GLN A 345 24.10 35.39 15.77
C GLN A 345 22.64 35.45 16.25
N VAL A 346 21.72 35.72 15.33
CA VAL A 346 20.28 35.60 15.56
C VAL A 346 20.04 34.11 15.78
N ALA A 347 19.70 33.73 17.01
CA ALA A 347 19.32 32.36 17.31
C ALA A 347 18.16 31.96 16.37
N PRO A 348 18.21 30.79 15.71
CA PRO A 348 17.11 30.33 14.88
C PRO A 348 15.82 30.33 15.72
N PRO A 349 14.68 30.72 15.13
CA PRO A 349 13.42 30.73 15.86
C PRO A 349 13.15 29.35 16.46
N PRO A 350 12.65 29.25 17.71
CA PRO A 350 12.31 27.98 18.30
C PRO A 350 11.32 27.24 17.40
N CYS A 351 11.54 25.94 17.24
CA CYS A 351 10.71 25.13 16.35
C CYS A 351 9.22 25.24 16.71
N PRO A 352 8.33 25.33 15.72
CA PRO A 352 6.91 25.39 15.98
C PRO A 352 6.45 24.11 16.68
N GLU A 353 5.83 24.27 17.84
CA GLU A 353 5.25 23.18 18.60
C GLU A 353 3.83 22.90 18.10
N TRP A 354 3.64 21.72 17.52
CA TRP A 354 2.36 21.31 16.91
C TRP A 354 1.46 20.52 17.85
N TYR A 355 2.03 19.95 18.91
CA TYR A 355 1.38 19.02 19.84
C TYR A 355 1.51 19.55 21.26
N GLY A 356 0.38 19.80 21.92
CA GLY A 356 0.35 20.36 23.27
C GLY A 356 0.64 19.35 24.37
N ASP A 357 1.16 19.83 25.51
CA ASP A 357 1.36 19.02 26.70
C ASP A 357 0.06 18.71 27.44
N ASN A 358 -0.90 19.64 27.45
CA ASN A 358 -2.21 19.45 28.03
C ASN A 358 -3.25 19.68 26.95
N GLU A 359 -3.75 18.59 26.36
CA GLU A 359 -4.52 18.67 25.13
C GLU A 359 -5.61 17.61 25.09
N TRP A 360 -6.82 18.04 24.76
CA TRP A 360 -7.91 17.13 24.42
C TRP A 360 -7.85 16.81 22.95
N ASN A 361 -7.86 15.52 22.61
CA ASN A 361 -7.91 15.02 21.25
C ASN A 361 -9.24 14.29 21.08
N VAL A 362 -10.03 14.73 20.11
CA VAL A 362 -11.28 14.09 19.69
C VAL A 362 -11.06 13.57 18.28
N ASN A 363 -11.03 12.26 18.12
CA ASN A 363 -10.75 11.61 16.85
C ASN A 363 -12.00 10.90 16.34
N ILE A 364 -12.26 11.00 15.04
CA ILE A 364 -13.34 10.30 14.35
C ILE A 364 -12.74 9.60 13.15
N TRP A 365 -13.00 8.29 13.02
CA TRP A 365 -12.33 7.45 12.03
C TRP A 365 -13.27 6.43 11.40
N GLY A 366 -12.97 6.08 10.16
CA GLY A 366 -13.50 4.90 9.49
C GLY A 366 -12.56 3.72 9.67
N THR A 367 -13.09 2.51 9.62
CA THR A 367 -12.29 1.30 9.75
C THR A 367 -12.75 0.18 8.84
N TYR A 368 -11.78 -0.66 8.50
CA TYR A 368 -11.98 -2.00 7.99
C TYR A 368 -11.42 -2.99 9.00
N ALA A 369 -12.26 -3.89 9.50
CA ALA A 369 -11.90 -4.98 10.38
C ALA A 369 -11.82 -6.29 9.59
N PHE A 370 -10.85 -7.14 9.93
CA PHE A 370 -10.62 -8.43 9.28
C PHE A 370 -10.24 -9.50 10.30
N THR A 371 -10.71 -10.72 10.12
CA THR A 371 -10.42 -11.86 10.99
C THR A 371 -9.30 -12.72 10.41
N ASN A 372 -8.57 -13.47 11.25
CA ASN A 372 -7.54 -14.41 10.79
C ASN A 372 -8.12 -15.78 10.35
N THR A 373 -9.45 -15.89 10.35
CA THR A 373 -10.23 -17.10 10.08
C THR A 373 -11.30 -16.78 9.06
N GLU A 374 -11.45 -17.65 8.08
CA GLU A 374 -12.49 -17.57 7.06
C GLU A 374 -13.77 -18.24 7.52
N TYR A 375 -14.89 -17.76 7.01
CA TYR A 375 -16.21 -18.29 7.23
C TYR A 375 -16.43 -19.51 6.33
N ASN A 376 -15.98 -20.69 6.77
CA ASN A 376 -16.17 -21.95 6.03
C ASN A 376 -16.91 -23.02 6.85
N PRO A 377 -18.25 -22.95 6.92
CA PRO A 377 -19.05 -23.93 7.64
C PRO A 377 -19.24 -25.22 6.83
N ASN A 378 -18.86 -26.38 7.38
CA ASN A 378 -19.20 -27.68 6.79
C ASN A 378 -20.65 -28.03 7.15
N LEU A 379 -21.48 -28.22 6.12
CA LEU A 379 -22.93 -28.46 6.23
C LEU A 379 -23.36 -29.76 5.54
N TRP A 380 -22.43 -30.61 5.16
CA TRP A 380 -22.79 -31.84 4.48
C TRP A 380 -23.41 -32.83 5.47
N LEU A 381 -24.60 -33.34 5.14
CA LEU A 381 -25.38 -34.20 6.02
C LEU A 381 -24.60 -35.43 6.50
N VAL A 382 -23.79 -36.03 5.62
CA VAL A 382 -23.00 -37.23 5.94
C VAL A 382 -21.92 -36.92 6.98
N ASP A 383 -21.18 -35.82 6.82
CA ASP A 383 -20.10 -35.39 7.72
C ASP A 383 -20.63 -34.94 9.09
N VAL A 384 -21.76 -34.26 9.10
CA VAL A 384 -22.43 -33.81 10.32
C VAL A 384 -22.95 -35.00 11.14
N VAL A 385 -23.54 -36.02 10.49
CA VAL A 385 -24.01 -37.24 11.16
C VAL A 385 -22.84 -38.11 11.61
N GLN A 386 -21.77 -38.19 10.82
CA GLN A 386 -20.55 -38.91 11.17
C GLN A 386 -19.85 -38.29 12.39
N SER A 387 -19.65 -36.98 12.41
CA SER A 387 -19.06 -36.26 13.55
C SER A 387 -19.91 -36.34 14.84
N THR A 388 -21.24 -36.37 14.71
CA THR A 388 -22.15 -36.68 15.83
C THR A 388 -21.88 -38.06 16.44
N SER A 389 -21.63 -39.09 15.62
CA SER A 389 -21.37 -40.45 16.10
C SER A 389 -20.02 -40.59 16.81
N GLU A 390 -19.10 -39.65 16.57
CA GLU A 390 -17.76 -39.58 17.15
C GLU A 390 -17.68 -38.70 18.42
N GLY A 391 -18.74 -37.96 18.75
CA GLY A 391 -18.90 -37.32 20.06
C GLY A 391 -19.69 -36.00 20.05
N HIS A 392 -19.56 -35.17 19.02
CA HIS A 392 -20.31 -33.91 18.83
C HIS A 392 -20.24 -33.45 17.36
N PRO A 393 -21.31 -32.85 16.79
CA PRO A 393 -21.28 -32.34 15.43
C PRO A 393 -20.29 -31.17 15.28
N VAL A 394 -19.44 -31.23 14.26
CA VAL A 394 -18.44 -30.19 13.93
C VAL A 394 -18.84 -29.50 12.63
N LEU A 395 -19.11 -28.19 12.70
CA LEU A 395 -19.65 -27.39 11.58
C LEU A 395 -18.57 -26.52 10.90
N GLY A 396 -17.29 -26.90 10.94
CA GLY A 396 -16.17 -26.14 10.36
C GLY A 396 -15.49 -25.12 11.29
N THR A 397 -14.55 -24.35 10.75
CA THR A 397 -13.76 -23.32 11.47
C THR A 397 -14.09 -21.93 10.91
N TYR A 398 -14.41 -20.98 11.79
CA TYR A 398 -14.72 -19.58 11.46
C TYR A 398 -14.71 -18.70 12.71
N ASP A 399 -14.60 -17.37 12.57
CA ASP A 399 -14.64 -16.46 13.71
C ASP A 399 -16.04 -16.47 14.34
N ARG A 400 -16.12 -16.86 15.61
CA ARG A 400 -17.41 -17.04 16.30
C ARG A 400 -17.93 -15.75 16.93
N TYR A 401 -17.19 -14.64 16.81
CA TYR A 401 -17.55 -13.38 17.42
C TYR A 401 -18.02 -12.34 16.39
N ILE A 402 -17.21 -12.09 15.36
CA ILE A 402 -17.56 -11.24 14.22
C ILE A 402 -18.47 -11.96 13.23
N GLY A 403 -18.40 -13.29 13.16
CA GLY A 403 -19.32 -14.11 12.37
C GLY A 403 -19.09 -14.09 10.85
N GLY A 404 -18.09 -13.35 10.36
CA GLY A 404 -17.67 -13.29 8.96
C GLY A 404 -16.20 -12.87 8.82
N ASP A 405 -15.70 -12.78 7.59
CA ASP A 405 -14.26 -12.60 7.29
C ASP A 405 -13.78 -11.16 7.48
N HIS A 406 -14.72 -10.22 7.39
CA HIS A 406 -14.47 -8.80 7.46
C HIS A 406 -15.70 -8.02 7.89
N ALA A 407 -15.48 -6.79 8.35
CA ALA A 407 -16.53 -5.84 8.66
C ALA A 407 -16.07 -4.41 8.35
N TRP A 408 -16.98 -3.59 7.84
CA TRP A 408 -16.74 -2.15 7.72
C TRP A 408 -17.36 -1.45 8.91
N GLY A 409 -16.75 -0.34 9.31
CA GLY A 409 -17.34 0.44 10.38
C GLY A 409 -16.67 1.77 10.60
N GLY A 410 -16.94 2.32 11.76
CA GLY A 410 -16.35 3.57 12.19
C GLY A 410 -16.44 3.72 13.70
N GLY A 411 -15.66 4.65 14.19
CA GLY A 411 -15.58 4.91 15.61
C GLY A 411 -15.05 6.29 15.90
N GLY A 412 -14.92 6.55 17.19
CA GLY A 412 -14.27 7.75 17.67
C GLY A 412 -13.64 7.51 19.02
N ASP A 413 -12.67 8.36 19.34
CA ASP A 413 -12.03 8.36 20.63
C ASP A 413 -11.87 9.78 21.17
N ILE A 414 -11.93 9.87 22.50
CA ILE A 414 -11.63 11.10 23.24
C ILE A 414 -10.44 10.78 24.14
N LYS A 415 -9.32 11.44 23.89
CA LYS A 415 -8.06 11.27 24.63
C LYS A 415 -7.67 12.58 25.30
N TYR A 416 -7.24 12.49 26.55
CA TYR A 416 -6.57 13.59 27.24
C TYR A 416 -5.09 13.29 27.38
N PHE A 417 -4.25 14.17 26.86
CA PHE A 417 -2.80 14.12 27.02
C PHE A 417 -2.41 14.94 28.25
N PHE A 418 -1.78 14.30 29.23
CA PHE A 418 -1.19 14.97 30.40
C PHE A 418 0.18 15.57 30.09
N HIS A 419 0.82 15.00 29.08
CA HIS A 419 2.01 15.48 28.41
C HIS A 419 1.88 15.11 26.93
N ARG A 420 2.56 15.82 26.01
CA ARG A 420 2.51 15.53 24.57
C ARG A 420 2.85 14.08 24.19
N TYR A 421 3.52 13.37 25.11
CA TYR A 421 4.01 12.01 24.92
C TYR A 421 3.08 10.90 25.41
N PHE A 422 2.16 11.18 26.33
CA PHE A 422 1.27 10.16 26.84
C PHE A 422 -0.12 10.71 27.21
N GLY A 423 -1.14 9.97 26.82
CA GLY A 423 -2.53 10.31 27.06
C GLY A 423 -3.36 9.09 27.40
N VAL A 424 -4.49 9.33 28.06
CA VAL A 424 -5.49 8.30 28.35
C VAL A 424 -6.78 8.68 27.66
N GLY A 425 -7.56 7.71 27.22
CA GLY A 425 -8.79 7.99 26.52
C GLY A 425 -9.84 6.92 26.64
N ILE A 426 -10.99 7.22 26.05
CA ILE A 426 -12.08 6.27 25.82
C ILE A 426 -12.27 6.18 24.32
N GLU A 427 -12.29 4.97 23.80
CA GLU A 427 -12.57 4.66 22.41
C GLU A 427 -13.88 3.88 22.32
N GLY A 428 -14.68 4.20 21.31
CA GLY A 428 -15.87 3.42 20.97
C GLY A 428 -16.01 3.28 19.47
N PHE A 429 -16.41 2.10 19.01
CA PHE A 429 -16.63 1.84 17.59
C PHE A 429 -17.81 0.92 17.36
N ALA A 430 -18.33 0.98 16.14
CA ALA A 430 -19.34 0.07 15.63
C ALA A 430 -18.87 -0.50 14.29
N LEU A 431 -19.04 -1.81 14.12
CA LEU A 431 -18.79 -2.56 12.89
C LEU A 431 -20.12 -3.12 12.40
N ASP A 432 -20.35 -3.01 11.10
CA ASP A 432 -21.41 -3.70 10.39
C ASP A 432 -20.84 -5.02 9.85
N ALA A 433 -21.29 -6.13 10.43
CA ALA A 433 -20.78 -7.46 10.15
C ALA A 433 -21.89 -8.35 9.61
N SER A 434 -21.60 -9.13 8.58
CA SER A 434 -22.51 -10.10 8.02
C SER A 434 -22.12 -11.50 8.48
N LYS A 435 -23.05 -12.21 9.11
CA LYS A 435 -22.90 -13.63 9.44
C LYS A 435 -23.84 -14.43 8.54
N ASN A 436 -23.33 -15.43 7.82
CA ASN A 436 -24.23 -16.43 7.24
C ASN A 436 -24.64 -17.42 8.36
N GLY A 437 -25.81 -18.02 8.25
CA GLY A 437 -26.33 -19.06 9.14
C GLY A 437 -27.08 -20.10 8.31
N PHE A 438 -27.40 -21.24 8.92
CA PHE A 438 -28.08 -22.33 8.22
C PHE A 438 -29.16 -22.96 9.09
N ASN A 439 -30.33 -23.17 8.50
CA ASN A 439 -31.34 -24.05 9.04
C ASN A 439 -31.15 -25.44 8.43
N ILE A 440 -30.98 -26.44 9.29
CA ILE A 440 -31.10 -27.84 8.93
C ILE A 440 -32.36 -28.36 9.62
N PHE A 441 -33.32 -28.84 8.84
CA PHE A 441 -34.50 -29.53 9.34
C PHE A 441 -34.63 -30.86 8.62
N GLU A 442 -34.61 -31.96 9.39
CA GLU A 442 -34.87 -33.32 8.90
C GLU A 442 -36.00 -33.97 9.71
N ASP A 443 -37.11 -34.27 9.03
CA ASP A 443 -38.23 -35.03 9.56
C ASP A 443 -38.19 -36.46 8.96
N PRO A 444 -37.95 -37.52 9.74
CA PRO A 444 -37.87 -38.88 9.23
C PRO A 444 -39.19 -39.42 8.64
N THR A 445 -40.30 -38.67 8.75
CA THR A 445 -41.59 -39.00 8.11
C THR A 445 -41.81 -38.33 6.75
N ILE A 446 -40.96 -37.36 6.39
CA ILE A 446 -41.01 -36.61 5.13
C ILE A 446 -39.56 -36.42 4.63
N PRO A 447 -39.11 -37.12 3.56
CA PRO A 447 -37.70 -37.13 3.15
C PRO A 447 -37.33 -35.86 2.39
N ILE A 448 -37.44 -34.71 3.06
CA ILE A 448 -37.12 -33.39 2.53
C ILE A 448 -35.99 -32.83 3.41
N PHE A 449 -34.81 -32.73 2.82
CA PHE A 449 -33.70 -32.00 3.38
C PHE A 449 -33.81 -30.55 2.91
N THR A 450 -34.15 -29.64 3.81
CA THR A 450 -34.19 -28.20 3.51
C THR A 450 -33.02 -27.53 4.20
N THR A 451 -32.05 -27.11 3.40
CA THR A 451 -30.95 -26.22 3.82
C THR A 451 -31.33 -24.80 3.42
N GLU A 452 -31.63 -23.95 4.39
CA GLU A 452 -31.87 -22.54 4.14
C GLU A 452 -30.66 -21.74 4.65
N LYS A 453 -29.96 -21.07 3.73
CA LYS A 453 -28.91 -20.11 4.07
C LYS A 453 -29.58 -18.81 4.51
N ILE A 454 -29.40 -18.43 5.77
CA ILE A 454 -29.89 -17.17 6.30
C ILE A 454 -28.70 -16.21 6.41
N ASN A 455 -28.83 -15.00 5.89
CA ASN A 455 -27.87 -13.94 6.17
C ASN A 455 -28.37 -13.11 7.34
N HIS A 456 -27.58 -13.03 8.41
CA HIS A 456 -27.82 -12.16 9.55
C HIS A 456 -26.81 -11.01 9.51
N ASP A 457 -27.27 -9.85 9.08
CA ASP A 457 -26.55 -8.60 9.28
C ASP A 457 -26.67 -8.21 10.75
N HIS A 458 -25.55 -7.98 11.42
CA HIS A 458 -25.54 -7.59 12.83
C HIS A 458 -24.49 -6.51 13.09
N THR A 459 -24.78 -5.69 14.10
CA THR A 459 -23.88 -4.60 14.50
C THR A 459 -23.08 -5.01 15.73
N ILE A 460 -21.76 -4.97 15.60
CA ILE A 460 -20.84 -5.22 16.71
C ILE A 460 -20.35 -3.89 17.24
N GLY A 461 -20.50 -3.68 18.54
CA GLY A 461 -20.00 -2.48 19.20
C GLY A 461 -18.91 -2.81 20.21
N ALA A 462 -17.98 -1.88 20.42
CA ALA A 462 -17.00 -1.97 21.48
C ALA A 462 -16.82 -0.65 22.20
N VAL A 463 -16.43 -0.73 23.48
CA VAL A 463 -15.99 0.40 24.28
C VAL A 463 -14.72 0.01 25.04
N LEU A 464 -13.68 0.85 24.94
CA LEU A 464 -12.34 0.60 25.45
C LEU A 464 -11.85 1.80 26.26
N GLY A 465 -11.21 1.53 27.41
CA GLY A 465 -10.30 2.49 28.02
C GLY A 465 -8.91 2.32 27.42
N THR A 466 -8.29 3.41 26.95
CA THR A 466 -7.02 3.37 26.21
C THR A 466 -5.92 4.17 26.90
N LEU A 467 -4.68 3.72 26.74
CA LEU A 467 -3.45 4.43 27.01
C LEU A 467 -2.71 4.62 25.69
N THR A 468 -2.34 5.85 25.37
CA THR A 468 -1.65 6.23 24.14
C THR A 468 -0.28 6.80 24.47
N LEU A 469 0.76 6.30 23.81
CA LEU A 469 2.09 6.88 23.74
C LEU A 469 2.25 7.55 22.37
N ARG A 470 2.62 8.83 22.35
CA ARG A 470 2.78 9.63 21.14
C ARG A 470 4.19 10.21 21.14
N TYR A 471 4.85 10.29 19.99
CA TYR A 471 6.16 10.91 19.90
C TYR A 471 6.15 12.03 18.85
N PRO A 472 5.84 13.27 19.26
CA PRO A 472 5.94 14.42 18.36
C PRO A 472 7.37 14.64 17.91
N ILE A 473 7.64 14.46 16.63
CA ILE A 473 8.99 14.64 16.09
C ILE A 473 9.30 16.15 16.07
N PRO A 474 10.36 16.62 16.77
CA PRO A 474 10.68 18.03 16.88
C PRO A 474 10.72 18.74 15.52
N CYS A 475 10.18 19.96 15.46
CA CYS A 475 10.15 20.79 14.26
C CYS A 475 9.29 20.24 13.10
N THR A 476 8.52 19.16 13.33
CA THR A 476 7.64 18.58 12.32
C THR A 476 6.17 18.54 12.77
N ARG A 477 5.28 18.18 11.85
CA ARG A 477 3.86 17.96 12.10
C ARG A 477 3.53 16.49 12.43
N PHE A 478 4.53 15.63 12.53
CA PHE A 478 4.38 14.19 12.68
C PHE A 478 4.45 13.78 14.13
N ALA A 479 3.57 12.85 14.49
CA ALA A 479 3.68 12.15 15.74
C ALA A 479 3.31 10.68 15.53
N PRO A 480 4.31 9.78 15.34
CA PRO A 480 4.06 8.37 15.51
C PRO A 480 3.48 8.12 16.90
N TYR A 481 2.52 7.20 16.97
CA TYR A 481 1.90 6.82 18.23
C TYR A 481 1.66 5.32 18.28
N ALA A 482 1.61 4.80 19.50
CA ALA A 482 1.17 3.47 19.82
C ALA A 482 0.17 3.56 20.97
N TRP A 483 -0.81 2.67 20.98
CA TRP A 483 -1.85 2.67 22.00
C TRP A 483 -2.25 1.24 22.35
N ALA A 484 -2.71 1.07 23.58
CA ALA A 484 -3.27 -0.19 24.05
C ALA A 484 -4.44 0.12 24.99
N GLY A 485 -5.45 -0.73 24.97
CA GLY A 485 -6.66 -0.56 25.74
C GLY A 485 -7.34 -1.87 26.09
N GLY A 486 -8.22 -1.79 27.06
CA GLY A 486 -9.04 -2.91 27.51
C GLY A 486 -10.46 -2.45 27.78
N GLY A 487 -11.42 -3.34 27.55
CA GLY A 487 -12.83 -3.01 27.69
C GLY A 487 -13.73 -4.17 27.30
N ALA A 488 -14.86 -3.84 26.70
CA ALA A 488 -15.89 -4.81 26.33
C ALA A 488 -16.33 -4.64 24.88
N ILE A 489 -16.65 -5.77 24.26
CA ILE A 489 -17.24 -5.87 22.94
C ILE A 489 -18.60 -6.59 23.07
N PHE A 490 -19.58 -6.17 22.29
CA PHE A 490 -20.98 -6.60 22.38
C PHE A 490 -21.64 -6.62 21.00
N GLY A 491 -22.79 -7.29 20.88
CA GLY A 491 -23.53 -7.40 19.62
C GLY A 491 -23.04 -8.50 18.67
N GLY A 492 -21.86 -9.07 18.94
CA GLY A 492 -21.35 -10.29 18.27
C GLY A 492 -21.48 -11.54 19.15
N GLY A 493 -20.87 -12.64 18.74
CA GLY A 493 -20.81 -13.88 19.55
C GLY A 493 -22.02 -14.80 19.42
N GLU A 494 -22.91 -14.55 18.45
CA GLU A 494 -24.05 -15.41 18.17
C GLU A 494 -23.59 -16.80 17.74
N ARG A 495 -24.10 -17.85 18.39
CA ARG A 495 -23.72 -19.24 18.10
C ARG A 495 -24.93 -20.06 17.66
N ASP A 496 -24.72 -20.86 16.63
CA ASP A 496 -25.68 -21.84 16.15
C ASP A 496 -25.16 -23.21 16.55
N VAL A 497 -25.95 -23.97 17.31
CA VAL A 497 -25.57 -25.32 17.76
C VAL A 497 -26.50 -26.31 17.12
N LEU A 498 -25.94 -27.27 16.38
CA LEU A 498 -26.73 -28.36 15.83
C LEU A 498 -26.89 -29.47 16.87
N HIS A 499 -28.14 -29.85 17.11
CA HIS A 499 -28.53 -30.99 17.91
C HIS A 499 -29.06 -32.10 17.01
N THR A 500 -28.44 -33.27 17.11
CA THR A 500 -28.85 -34.48 16.39
C THR A 500 -29.31 -35.55 17.37
N GLN A 501 -30.49 -36.14 17.16
CA GLN A 501 -31.05 -37.23 17.95
C GLN A 501 -31.46 -38.40 17.04
N GLY A 502 -30.86 -39.59 17.23
CA GLY A 502 -31.21 -40.78 16.44
C GLY A 502 -30.09 -41.81 16.36
N PRO A 503 -30.33 -42.97 15.72
CA PRO A 503 -29.30 -43.96 15.38
C PRO A 503 -28.27 -43.37 14.38
N PRO A 504 -27.05 -43.93 14.27
CA PRO A 504 -26.00 -43.44 13.36
C PRO A 504 -26.30 -43.82 11.90
N ASP A 505 -27.44 -43.37 11.38
CA ASP A 505 -27.89 -43.55 10.01
C ASP A 505 -28.39 -42.21 9.50
N ALA A 506 -27.74 -41.69 8.46
CA ALA A 506 -27.99 -40.38 7.88
C ALA A 506 -29.42 -40.19 7.32
N PHE A 507 -30.23 -41.25 7.26
CA PHE A 507 -31.63 -41.21 6.83
C PHE A 507 -32.65 -41.42 7.96
N ALA A 508 -32.18 -41.49 9.22
CA ALA A 508 -33.01 -41.73 10.40
C ALA A 508 -32.66 -40.83 11.61
N VAL A 509 -31.82 -39.81 11.41
CA VAL A 509 -31.43 -38.85 12.45
C VAL A 509 -32.37 -37.65 12.41
N HIS A 510 -32.82 -37.21 13.58
CA HIS A 510 -33.49 -35.92 13.73
C HIS A 510 -32.44 -34.85 13.98
N ALA A 511 -32.31 -33.87 13.09
CA ALA A 511 -31.38 -32.75 13.22
C ALA A 511 -32.15 -31.43 13.41
N GLN A 512 -31.77 -30.65 14.42
CA GLN A 512 -32.33 -29.34 14.73
C GLN A 512 -31.22 -28.36 15.10
N THR A 513 -31.22 -27.17 14.49
CA THR A 513 -30.33 -26.07 14.88
C THR A 513 -30.98 -25.23 15.98
N ASP A 514 -30.26 -25.01 17.08
CA ASP A 514 -30.61 -24.04 18.12
C ASP A 514 -29.77 -22.77 17.98
N HIS A 515 -30.44 -21.62 17.91
CA HIS A 515 -29.83 -20.31 17.79
C HIS A 515 -29.68 -19.64 19.16
N PHE A 516 -28.45 -19.23 19.51
CA PHE A 516 -28.18 -18.42 20.70
C PHE A 516 -27.81 -16.99 20.29
N GLY A 517 -28.38 -16.00 20.98
CA GLY A 517 -28.15 -14.58 20.71
C GLY A 517 -26.75 -14.09 21.10
N SER A 518 -26.51 -12.80 20.86
CA SER A 518 -25.21 -12.14 21.07
C SER A 518 -24.67 -12.27 22.49
N GLU A 519 -23.34 -12.42 22.63
CA GLU A 519 -22.62 -12.46 23.91
C GLU A 519 -21.69 -11.24 24.06
N THR A 520 -21.65 -10.65 25.24
CA THR A 520 -20.66 -9.61 25.59
C THR A 520 -19.37 -10.26 26.04
N LYS A 521 -18.23 -9.85 25.48
CA LYS A 521 -16.90 -10.37 25.84
C LYS A 521 -15.93 -9.28 26.26
N ALA A 522 -14.90 -9.68 27.00
CA ALA A 522 -13.76 -8.81 27.27
C ALA A 522 -12.90 -8.66 26.01
N LEU A 523 -12.52 -7.42 25.71
CA LEU A 523 -11.67 -7.07 24.57
C LEU A 523 -10.40 -6.39 25.08
N GLY A 524 -9.24 -6.94 24.72
CA GLY A 524 -7.98 -6.20 24.72
C GLY A 524 -7.67 -5.75 23.31
N GLN A 525 -7.22 -4.52 23.11
CA GLN A 525 -6.84 -4.03 21.79
C GLN A 525 -5.58 -3.19 21.86
N PHE A 526 -4.71 -3.30 20.86
CA PHE A 526 -3.52 -2.48 20.76
C PHE A 526 -3.22 -2.15 19.31
N GLY A 527 -2.57 -1.02 19.06
CA GLY A 527 -2.26 -0.57 17.72
C GLY A 527 -1.15 0.47 17.67
N ALA A 528 -0.67 0.74 16.47
CA ALA A 528 0.35 1.75 16.21
C ALA A 528 0.12 2.42 14.86
N GLY A 529 0.48 3.69 14.77
CA GLY A 529 0.26 4.49 13.59
C GLY A 529 0.90 5.87 13.65
N LEU A 530 0.39 6.77 12.81
CA LEU A 530 0.95 8.10 12.59
C LEU A 530 -0.14 9.16 12.63
N GLU A 531 0.08 10.21 13.43
CA GLU A 531 -0.71 11.44 13.38
C GLU A 531 0.04 12.52 12.58
N ILE A 532 -0.68 13.23 11.71
CA ILE A 532 -0.18 14.33 10.89
C ILE A 532 -1.04 15.57 11.11
N ARG A 533 -0.47 16.68 11.60
CA ARG A 533 -1.22 17.93 11.81
C ARG A 533 -1.17 18.87 10.62
N PHE A 534 -2.29 19.03 9.93
CA PHE A 534 -2.46 20.03 8.87
C PHE A 534 -2.67 21.44 9.44
N ALA A 535 -3.28 21.52 10.61
CA ALA A 535 -3.40 22.72 11.45
C ALA A 535 -3.09 22.35 12.90
N ARG A 536 -2.84 23.36 13.76
CA ARG A 536 -2.58 23.10 15.20
C ARG A 536 -3.70 22.33 15.90
N HIS A 537 -4.92 22.46 15.40
CA HIS A 537 -6.13 21.86 15.98
C HIS A 537 -6.74 20.76 15.09
N ILE A 538 -6.16 20.45 13.93
CA ILE A 538 -6.70 19.46 12.99
C ILE A 538 -5.56 18.60 12.47
N GLY A 539 -5.66 17.30 12.75
CA GLY A 539 -4.76 16.29 12.24
C GLY A 539 -5.50 15.15 11.57
N TRP A 540 -4.72 14.31 10.90
CA TRP A 540 -5.16 13.06 10.32
C TRP A 540 -4.40 11.92 10.98
N THR A 541 -5.10 10.83 11.25
CA THR A 541 -4.59 9.64 11.90
C THR A 541 -4.73 8.46 10.95
N ASN A 542 -3.68 7.65 10.85
CA ASN A 542 -3.75 6.31 10.29
C ASN A 542 -3.07 5.35 11.25
N ASP A 543 -3.72 4.24 11.55
CA ASP A 543 -3.12 3.18 12.36
C ASP A 543 -3.66 1.79 12.06
N LEU A 544 -2.82 0.81 12.39
CA LEU A 544 -3.15 -0.60 12.41
C LEU A 544 -3.37 -1.02 13.85
N SER A 545 -4.43 -1.79 14.11
CA SER A 545 -4.69 -2.33 15.45
C SER A 545 -5.13 -3.78 15.43
N PHE A 546 -4.92 -4.46 16.55
CA PHE A 546 -5.20 -5.88 16.75
C PHE A 546 -6.04 -6.05 18.02
N GLY A 547 -7.23 -6.61 17.87
CA GLY A 547 -8.15 -6.98 18.93
C GLY A 547 -7.98 -8.44 19.34
N VAL A 548 -7.95 -8.66 20.65
CA VAL A 548 -7.86 -9.98 21.31
C VAL A 548 -9.10 -10.19 22.16
N ILE A 549 -9.93 -11.17 21.77
CA ILE A 549 -11.20 -11.49 22.42
C ILE A 549 -11.06 -12.82 23.17
N ASP A 550 -11.05 -12.74 24.51
CA ASP A 550 -11.11 -13.90 25.41
C ASP A 550 -10.13 -15.05 25.05
N GLY A 551 -8.87 -14.69 24.76
CA GLY A 551 -7.81 -15.62 24.36
C GLY A 551 -7.51 -15.60 22.86
N PRO A 552 -6.80 -16.61 22.31
CA PRO A 552 -6.24 -16.54 20.96
C PRO A 552 -7.24 -16.88 19.82
N LYS A 553 -8.49 -17.20 20.14
CA LYS A 553 -9.40 -17.91 19.20
C LYS A 553 -10.46 -17.04 18.52
N ASN A 554 -10.46 -15.71 18.66
CA ASN A 554 -11.40 -14.81 17.96
C ASN A 554 -10.77 -13.41 17.75
N ASN A 555 -9.52 -13.38 17.29
CA ASN A 555 -8.75 -12.15 17.16
C ASN A 555 -8.99 -11.52 15.78
N PHE A 556 -9.06 -10.19 15.74
CA PHE A 556 -9.29 -9.43 14.51
C PHE A 556 -8.29 -8.29 14.39
N GLY A 557 -7.89 -7.98 13.17
CA GLY A 557 -7.13 -6.79 12.83
C GLY A 557 -8.06 -5.67 12.39
N MET A 558 -7.60 -4.42 12.48
CA MET A 558 -8.27 -3.25 11.94
C MET A 558 -7.27 -2.32 11.29
N VAL A 559 -7.62 -1.82 10.10
CA VAL A 559 -7.02 -0.61 9.52
C VAL A 559 -7.95 0.56 9.84
N ARG A 560 -7.39 1.67 10.32
CA ARG A 560 -8.17 2.85 10.74
C ARG A 560 -7.59 4.11 10.13
N SER A 561 -8.48 4.96 9.62
CA SER A 561 -8.12 6.27 9.09
C SER A 561 -9.13 7.32 9.53
N GLY A 562 -8.67 8.46 10.05
CA GLY A 562 -9.57 9.44 10.66
C GLY A 562 -9.03 10.84 10.90
N LEU A 563 -9.92 11.75 11.26
CA LEU A 563 -9.58 13.13 11.58
C LEU A 563 -9.54 13.34 13.09
N ASN A 564 -8.45 13.92 13.55
CA ASN A 564 -8.21 14.27 14.94
C ASN A 564 -8.37 15.79 15.16
N PHE A 565 -9.16 16.17 16.16
CA PHE A 565 -9.39 17.55 16.55
C PHE A 565 -8.77 17.80 17.93
N ALA A 566 -7.82 18.74 18.00
CA ALA A 566 -7.08 19.04 19.22
C ALA A 566 -7.54 20.36 19.87
N PHE A 567 -7.75 20.36 21.18
CA PHE A 567 -8.25 21.50 21.97
C PHE A 567 -7.37 21.83 23.17
#